data_AF-A0A0T6A7V1-F1
#
_entry.id   AF-A0A0T6A7V1-F1
#
_cell.length_a   1.000
_cell.length_b   1.000
_cell.length_c   1.000
_cell.angle_alpha   90.00
_cell.angle_beta   90.00
_cell.angle_gamma   90.00
#
_symmetry.space_group_name_H-M   'P 1'
#
loop_
_entity.id
_entity.type
_entity.pdbx_description
1 polymer ?
#
loop_
_entity_poly.entity_id
_entity_poly.type
_entity_poly.pdbx_seq_one_letter_code
_entity_poly.pdbx_strand_id
1 'polypeptide(L)'
;MTLQMAEVLDVTLREALVEHQGMLETQSPCFLQLETKGELSTIRCRVANSRVISSGRDEDPHFESIMEFLAVNPPAEQALKVLIQALGARGGREAGGP
;
A
#
# COMPACT_ATOMS: atom_id res chain seq x y z
N MET A 1 18.19 -1.93 7.01
CA MET A 1 16.82 -1.91 6.46
C MET A 1 16.35 -0.48 6.51
N THR A 2 16.00 0.11 5.37
CA THR A 2 15.46 1.47 5.31
C THR A 2 13.95 1.34 5.22
N LEU A 3 13.23 1.94 6.16
CA LEU A 3 11.77 2.05 6.08
C LEU A 3 11.43 3.18 5.12
N GLN A 4 10.54 2.89 4.18
CA GLN A 4 10.03 3.86 3.22
C GLN A 4 8.53 3.97 3.45
N MET A 5 8.06 5.21 3.62
CA MET A 5 6.63 5.46 3.75
C MET A 5 5.99 5.38 2.36
N ALA A 6 4.83 4.76 2.30
CA ALA A 6 4.05 4.64 1.09
C ALA A 6 2.58 4.95 1.41
N GLU A 7 1.91 5.67 0.51
CA GLU A 7 0.48 5.90 0.58
C GLU A 7 -0.26 4.73 -0.06
N VAL A 8 -1.30 4.22 0.59
CA VAL A 8 -2.11 3.12 0.06
C VAL A 8 -3.22 3.71 -0.80
N LEU A 9 -3.17 3.44 -2.11
CA LEU A 9 -4.17 3.89 -3.07
C LEU A 9 -5.35 2.91 -3.17
N ASP A 10 -5.04 1.61 -3.18
CA ASP A 10 -6.02 0.53 -3.18
C ASP A 10 -5.44 -0.71 -2.47
N VAL A 11 -6.32 -1.56 -1.91
CA VAL A 11 -5.90 -2.76 -1.19
C VAL A 11 -6.94 -3.86 -1.28
N THR A 12 -6.47 -5.09 -1.46
CA THR A 12 -7.26 -6.31 -1.40
C THR A 12 -6.68 -7.28 -0.38
N LEU A 13 -7.20 -8.50 -0.29
CA LEU A 13 -6.59 -9.56 0.51
C LEU A 13 -5.34 -10.19 -0.14
N ARG A 14 -5.03 -9.84 -1.39
CA ARG A 14 -3.94 -10.44 -2.19
C ARG A 14 -2.85 -9.45 -2.55
N GLU A 15 -3.19 -8.18 -2.67
CA GLU A 15 -2.27 -7.14 -3.13
C GLU A 15 -2.62 -5.77 -2.57
N ALA A 16 -1.65 -4.86 -2.61
CA ALA A 16 -1.84 -3.44 -2.38
C ALA A 16 -1.27 -2.63 -3.54
N LEU A 17 -1.99 -1.60 -3.96
CA LEU A 17 -1.48 -0.53 -4.81
C LEU A 17 -0.99 0.61 -3.92
N VAL A 18 0.28 0.96 -4.05
CA VAL A 18 0.90 1.98 -3.20
C VAL A 18 1.64 3.03 -4.02
N GLU A 19 1.59 4.27 -3.55
CA GLU A 19 2.41 5.38 -4.04
C GLU A 19 3.60 5.61 -3.08
N HIS A 20 4.80 5.77 -3.62
CA HIS A 20 6.01 6.02 -2.81
C HIS A 20 7.08 6.80 -3.60
N GLN A 21 7.99 7.45 -2.88
CA GLN A 21 9.14 8.15 -3.46
C GLN A 21 10.36 7.24 -3.52
N GLY A 22 11.03 7.16 -4.67
CA GLY A 22 12.22 6.33 -4.85
C GLY A 22 11.90 4.93 -5.36
N MET A 23 12.84 4.36 -6.12
CA MET A 23 12.62 3.15 -6.90
C MET A 23 12.56 1.88 -6.03
N LEU A 24 11.53 1.07 -6.26
CA LEU A 24 11.47 -0.31 -5.77
C LEU A 24 11.68 -1.26 -6.95
N GLU A 25 12.67 -2.13 -6.83
CA GLU A 25 12.98 -3.12 -7.88
C GLU A 25 11.85 -4.16 -8.01
N THR A 26 11.44 -4.46 -9.24
CA THR A 26 10.43 -5.50 -9.50
C THR A 26 10.95 -6.88 -9.11
N GLN A 27 10.04 -7.75 -8.67
CA GLN A 27 10.32 -9.06 -8.08
C GLN A 27 11.14 -9.05 -6.77
N SER A 28 11.58 -7.89 -6.29
CA SER A 28 12.30 -7.81 -5.03
C SER A 28 11.37 -8.10 -3.84
N PRO A 29 11.84 -8.89 -2.86
CA PRO A 29 11.08 -9.18 -1.65
C PRO A 29 10.97 -7.92 -0.79
N CYS A 30 9.77 -7.66 -0.30
CA CYS A 30 9.45 -6.52 0.57
C CYS A 30 8.68 -6.97 1.81
N PHE A 31 8.60 -6.06 2.78
CA PHE A 31 7.72 -6.19 3.93
C PHE A 31 6.80 -4.99 3.99
N LEU A 32 5.49 -5.24 3.99
CA LEU A 32 4.49 -4.21 4.24
C LEU A 32 4.14 -4.23 5.72
N GLN A 33 4.33 -3.11 6.39
CA GLN A 33 3.91 -2.93 7.78
C GLN A 33 2.56 -2.19 7.80
N LEU A 34 1.55 -2.85 8.36
CA LEU A 34 0.20 -2.30 8.52
C LEU A 34 -0.01 -1.99 10.00
N GLU A 35 -0.31 -0.73 10.30
CA GLU A 35 -0.70 -0.32 11.65
C GLU A 35 -2.21 -0.14 11.70
N THR A 36 -2.89 -0.93 12.54
CA THR A 36 -4.33 -0.79 12.77
C THR A 36 -4.62 -0.81 14.26
N LYS A 37 -5.28 0.23 14.78
CA LYS A 37 -5.70 0.34 16.19
C LYS A 37 -4.56 0.13 17.20
N GLY A 38 -3.33 0.55 16.85
CA GLY A 38 -2.14 0.41 17.70
C GLY A 38 -1.46 -0.96 17.63
N GLU A 39 -1.94 -1.88 16.80
CA GLU A 39 -1.26 -3.15 16.51
C GLU A 39 -0.53 -3.06 15.17
N LEU A 40 0.73 -3.52 15.17
CA LEU A 40 1.56 -3.60 13.98
C LEU A 40 1.53 -5.02 13.43
N SER A 41 1.04 -5.16 12.19
CA SER A 41 1.09 -6.41 11.42
C SER A 41 2.10 -6.28 10.29
N THR A 42 2.85 -7.35 10.01
CA THR A 42 3.80 -7.37 8.89
C THR A 42 3.40 -8.44 7.88
N ILE A 43 3.36 -8.07 6.60
CA ILE A 43 3.08 -8.96 5.47
C ILE A 43 4.34 -9.07 4.63
N ARG A 44 4.73 -10.31 4.31
CA ARG A 44 5.79 -10.53 3.32
C ARG A 44 5.19 -10.36 1.93
N CYS A 45 5.80 -9.50 1.11
CA CYS A 45 5.35 -9.18 -0.23
C CYS A 45 6.47 -9.30 -1.26
N ARG A 46 6.10 -9.17 -2.54
CA ARG A 46 7.02 -8.83 -3.63
C ARG A 46 6.47 -7.67 -4.44
N VAL A 47 7.36 -6.89 -5.04
CA VAL A 47 6.98 -5.85 -5.99
C VAL A 47 6.60 -6.53 -7.31
N ALA A 48 5.30 -6.68 -7.58
CA ALA A 48 4.83 -7.34 -8.79
C ALA A 48 5.01 -6.44 -10.03
N ASN A 49 4.76 -5.14 -9.86
CA ASN A 49 4.92 -4.12 -10.90
C ASN A 49 5.26 -2.78 -10.25
N SER A 50 5.96 -1.91 -10.97
CA SER A 50 6.27 -0.54 -10.56
C SER A 50 6.33 0.37 -11.78
N ARG A 51 5.66 1.53 -11.71
CA ARG A 51 5.66 2.55 -12.76
C ARG A 51 5.92 3.93 -12.17
N VAL A 52 6.65 4.76 -12.91
CA VAL A 52 6.84 6.18 -12.56
C VAL A 52 5.55 6.93 -12.86
N ILE A 53 5.05 7.69 -11.89
CA ILE A 53 3.85 8.53 -12.05
C ILE A 53 4.16 10.03 -12.00
N SER A 54 5.26 10.43 -11.35
CA SER A 54 5.76 11.79 -11.40
C SER A 54 7.29 11.79 -11.33
N SER A 55 7.92 12.72 -12.03
CA SER A 55 9.36 12.97 -11.96
C SER A 55 9.56 14.46 -11.76
N GLY A 56 9.60 14.90 -10.50
CA GLY A 56 10.00 16.26 -10.16
C GLY A 56 11.46 16.48 -10.58
N ARG A 57 11.80 17.69 -11.06
CA ARG A 57 13.19 18.01 -11.45
C ARG A 57 14.16 18.02 -10.26
N ASP A 58 13.64 18.22 -9.05
CA ASP A 58 14.42 18.36 -7.80
C ASP A 58 13.96 17.41 -6.67
N GLU A 59 12.99 16.53 -6.93
CA GLU A 59 12.44 15.58 -5.95
C GLU A 59 12.65 14.14 -6.44
N ASP A 60 12.77 13.20 -5.50
CA ASP A 60 12.81 11.78 -5.84
C ASP A 60 11.53 11.40 -6.62
N PRO A 61 11.66 10.63 -7.72
CA PRO A 61 10.51 10.30 -8.55
C PRO A 61 9.46 9.54 -7.74
N HIS A 62 8.20 9.87 -7.97
CA HIS A 62 7.07 9.14 -7.41
C HIS A 62 6.76 7.93 -8.27
N PHE A 63 6.58 6.80 -7.61
CA PHE A 63 6.23 5.53 -8.21
C PHE A 63 4.91 5.06 -7.67
N GLU A 64 4.15 4.43 -8.55
CA GLU A 64 3.01 3.60 -8.19
C GLU A 64 3.43 2.14 -8.38
N SER A 65 3.27 1.34 -7.34
CA SER A 65 3.74 -0.04 -7.33
C SER A 65 2.68 -0.99 -6.78
N ILE A 66 2.57 -2.17 -7.40
CA ILE A 66 1.71 -3.26 -6.95
C ILE A 66 2.55 -4.18 -6.06
N MET A 67 2.13 -4.32 -4.80
CA MET A 67 2.71 -5.22 -3.82
C MET A 67 1.88 -6.50 -3.74
N GLU A 68 2.40 -7.62 -4.23
CA GLU A 68 1.73 -8.91 -4.14
C GLU A 68 2.09 -9.60 -2.81
N PHE A 69 1.07 -10.03 -2.06
CA PHE A 69 1.27 -10.66 -0.76
C PHE A 69 1.64 -12.13 -0.91
N LEU A 70 2.79 -12.50 -0.37
CA LEU A 70 3.31 -13.88 -0.40
C LEU A 70 2.80 -14.71 0.76
N ALA A 71 2.55 -14.08 1.91
CA ALA A 71 2.02 -14.73 3.10
C ALA A 71 1.24 -13.73 3.95
N VAL A 72 -0.06 -14.00 4.15
CA VAL A 72 -0.95 -13.22 5.01
C VAL A 72 -1.29 -14.07 6.23
N ASN A 73 -0.93 -13.59 7.41
CA ASN A 73 -1.30 -14.25 8.67
C ASN A 73 -2.64 -13.70 9.19
N PRO A 74 -3.32 -14.36 10.15
CA PRO A 74 -4.63 -13.92 10.62
C PRO A 74 -4.68 -12.47 11.15
N PRO A 75 -3.67 -11.97 11.92
CA PRO A 75 -3.62 -10.56 12.31
C PRO A 75 -3.56 -9.60 11.12
N ALA A 76 -2.70 -9.89 10.13
CA ALA A 76 -2.58 -9.08 8.93
C ALA A 76 -3.86 -9.13 8.08
N GLU A 77 -4.53 -10.28 7.97
CA GLU A 77 -5.80 -10.39 7.28
C GLU A 77 -6.87 -9.50 7.94
N GLN A 78 -6.92 -9.48 9.28
CA GLN A 78 -7.83 -8.62 10.01
C GLN A 78 -7.50 -7.14 9.82
N ALA A 79 -6.21 -6.78 9.83
CA ALA A 79 -5.75 -5.42 9.53
C ALA A 79 -6.14 -4.98 8.11
N LEU A 80 -5.93 -5.85 7.11
CA LEU A 80 -6.35 -5.62 5.72
C LEU A 80 -7.85 -5.40 5.62
N LYS A 81 -8.68 -6.23 6.27
CA LYS A 81 -10.15 -6.04 6.28
C LYS A 81 -10.56 -4.68 6.83
N VAL A 82 -9.89 -4.20 7.88
CA VAL A 82 -10.13 -2.86 8.45
C VAL A 82 -9.75 -1.77 7.45
N LEU A 83 -8.61 -1.90 6.75
CA LEU A 83 -8.17 -0.95 5.74
C LEU A 83 -9.10 -0.91 4.53
N ILE A 84 -9.51 -2.07 4.01
CA ILE A 84 -10.47 -2.20 2.89
C ILE A 84 -11.77 -1.46 3.24
N GLN A 85 -12.29 -1.65 4.46
CA GLN A 85 -13.49 -0.95 4.92
C GLN A 85 -13.28 0.55 5.02
N ALA A 86 -12.12 1.00 5.51
CA ALA A 86 -11.81 2.42 5.65
C ALA A 86 -11.69 3.14 4.29
N LEU A 87 -11.05 2.50 3.29
CA LEU A 87 -10.94 3.03 1.93
C LEU A 87 -12.28 3.06 1.22
N GLY A 88 -13.08 1.98 1.33
CA GLY A 88 -14.43 1.94 0.78
C GLY A 88 -15.37 2.98 1.40
N ALA A 89 -15.21 3.28 2.69
CA ALA A 89 -15.99 4.33 3.37
C ALA A 89 -15.63 5.75 2.92
N ARG A 90 -14.40 5.98 2.44
CA ARG A 90 -13.97 7.30 1.91
C ARG A 90 -14.56 7.62 0.54
N GLY A 91 -14.90 6.61 -0.27
CA GLY A 91 -15.54 6.80 -1.59
C GLY A 91 -17.05 7.08 -1.56
N GLY A 92 -17.70 6.99 -0.40
CA GLY A 92 -19.16 7.08 -0.28
C GLY A 92 -19.71 8.46 0.13
N ARG A 93 -18.89 9.52 0.15
CA ARG A 93 -19.27 10.79 0.81
C ARG A 93 -19.05 12.04 -0.03
N GLU A 94 -19.41 12.02 -1.31
CA GLU A 94 -19.67 13.23 -2.12
C GLU A 94 -20.78 12.99 -3.17
N ALA A 95 -22.00 12.73 -2.70
CA ALA A 95 -23.20 12.85 -3.53
C ALA A 95 -24.36 13.27 -2.63
N GLY A 96 -24.28 14.49 -2.11
CA GLY A 96 -25.31 15.00 -1.23
C GLY A 96 -25.12 16.46 -0.87
N GLY A 97 -25.76 17.33 -1.64
CA GLY A 97 -26.17 18.64 -1.15
C GLY A 97 -26.44 19.64 -2.27
N PRO A 98 -27.41 20.53 -2.04
CA PRO A 98 -28.82 20.31 -1.70
C PRO A 98 -29.74 20.27 -2.95
#